data_AF-A0A941VXI9-F1
#
_entry.id   AF-A0A941VXI9-F1
#
_cell.length_a   1.000
_cell.length_b   1.000
_cell.length_c   1.000
_cell.angle_alpha   90.00
_cell.angle_beta   90.00
_cell.angle_gamma   90.00
#
_symmetry.space_group_name_H-M   'P 1'
#
loop_
_entity.id
_entity.type
_entity.pdbx_description
1 polymer ?
#
loop_
_entity_poly.entity_id
_entity_poly.type
_entity_poly.pdbx_seq_one_letter_code
_entity_poly.pdbx_strand_id
1 'polypeptide(L)'
;MAATMYMACLGASGIRELSQLNHDKAEYLKKQLRNAGCRIPFASPTFNEFVVEMPQVFEKTFARLLEKKIVAGLSLKTYYPELKRPYLFCVTETKSKEDMDLLVKELQS
;
A
#
# COMPACT_ATOMS: atom_id res chain seq x y z
N MET A 1 7.45 -18.58 18.40
CA MET A 1 8.63 -19.35 17.95
C MET A 1 8.96 -19.11 16.47
N ALA A 2 7.98 -19.12 15.55
CA ALA A 2 8.22 -18.85 14.12
C ALA A 2 8.94 -17.52 13.82
N ALA A 3 8.60 -16.42 14.50
CA ALA A 3 9.27 -15.12 14.31
C ALA A 3 10.77 -15.16 14.67
N THR A 4 11.15 -15.87 15.74
CA THR A 4 12.55 -16.03 16.15
C THR A 4 13.34 -16.84 15.12
N MET A 5 12.75 -17.90 14.58
CA MET A 5 13.37 -18.72 13.53
C MET A 5 13.51 -17.92 12.22
N TYR A 6 12.51 -17.12 11.86
CA TYR A 6 12.56 -16.24 10.69
C TYR A 6 13.67 -15.19 10.79
N MET A 7 13.79 -14.52 11.95
CA MET A 7 14.88 -13.57 12.21
C MET A 7 16.25 -14.27 12.20
N ALA A 8 16.35 -15.49 12.73
CA ALA A 8 17.60 -16.26 12.71
C ALA A 8 18.01 -16.67 11.28
N CYS A 9 17.06 -17.04 10.42
CA CYS A 9 17.33 -17.38 9.02
C CYS A 9 17.74 -16.16 8.18
N LEU A 10 17.11 -15.00 8.40
CA LEU A 10 17.46 -13.77 7.69
C LEU A 10 18.78 -13.15 8.18
N GLY A 11 19.04 -13.24 9.48
CA GLY A 11 20.13 -12.49 10.10
C GLY A 11 19.95 -10.97 10.01
N ALA A 12 20.93 -10.22 10.53
CA ALA A 12 20.88 -8.76 10.55
C ALA A 12 20.89 -8.12 9.15
N SER A 13 21.61 -8.71 8.20
CA SER A 13 21.65 -8.26 6.80
C SER A 13 20.34 -8.54 6.06
N GLY A 14 19.76 -9.74 6.22
CA GLY A 14 18.51 -10.11 5.55
C GLY A 14 17.31 -9.29 6.02
N ILE A 15 17.25 -8.95 7.32
CA ILE A 15 16.20 -8.05 7.83
C ILE A 15 16.34 -6.65 7.24
N ARG A 16 17.57 -6.16 7.06
CA ARG A 16 17.83 -4.86 6.43
C ARG A 16 17.41 -4.84 4.97
N GLU A 17 17.78 -5.87 4.21
CA GLU A 17 17.40 -6.02 2.80
C GLU A 17 15.88 -6.13 2.63
N LEU A 18 15.22 -6.93 3.47
CA LEU A 18 13.77 -7.06 3.50
C LEU A 18 13.09 -5.73 3.81
N SER A 19 13.62 -5.00 4.78
CA SER A 19 13.08 -3.70 5.16
C SER A 19 13.22 -2.71 4.00
N GLN A 20 14.38 -2.68 3.34
CA GLN A 20 14.60 -1.84 2.17
C GLN A 20 13.64 -2.21 1.03
N LEU A 21 13.44 -3.51 0.78
CA LEU A 21 12.51 -3.98 -0.25
C LEU A 21 11.07 -3.51 0.01
N ASN A 22 10.60 -3.61 1.25
CA ASN A 22 9.25 -3.17 1.62
C ASN A 22 9.09 -1.66 1.45
N HIS A 23 10.10 -0.89 1.84
CA HIS A 23 10.14 0.55 1.63
C HIS A 23 10.13 0.91 0.13
N ASP A 24 11.00 0.29 -0.67
CA ASP A 24 11.13 0.56 -2.10
C ASP A 24 9.83 0.23 -2.85
N LYS A 25 9.16 -0.88 -2.50
CA LYS A 25 7.85 -1.24 -3.04
C LYS A 25 6.76 -0.23 -2.65
N ALA A 26 6.78 0.25 -1.41
CA ALA A 26 5.84 1.28 -0.97
C ALA A 26 6.05 2.59 -1.72
N GLU A 27 7.31 3.05 -1.88
CA GLU A 27 7.63 4.23 -2.67
C GLU A 27 7.28 4.08 -4.15
N TYR A 28 7.47 2.89 -4.72
CA TYR A 28 7.01 2.55 -6.06
C TYR A 28 5.50 2.75 -6.21
N LEU A 29 4.71 2.13 -5.32
CA LEU A 29 3.25 2.25 -5.37
C LEU A 29 2.80 3.70 -5.15
N LYS A 30 3.40 4.43 -4.20
CA LYS A 30 3.13 5.86 -4.00
C LYS A 30 3.33 6.67 -5.27
N LYS A 31 4.45 6.45 -5.98
CA LYS A 31 4.76 7.15 -7.23
C LYS A 31 3.71 6.84 -8.30
N GLN A 32 3.34 5.58 -8.46
CA GLN A 32 2.33 5.17 -9.44
C GLN A 32 0.95 5.76 -9.13
N LEU A 33 0.55 5.79 -7.85
CA LEU A 33 -0.71 6.40 -7.43
C LEU A 33 -0.72 7.92 -7.64
N ARG A 34 0.39 8.61 -7.35
CA ARG A 34 0.54 10.04 -7.69
C ARG A 34 0.40 10.29 -9.19
N ASN A 35 1.02 9.46 -10.02
CA ASN A 35 0.91 9.54 -11.48
C ASN A 35 -0.52 9.27 -11.97
N ALA A 36 -1.28 8.44 -11.25
CA ALA A 36 -2.70 8.22 -11.50
C ALA A 36 -3.61 9.35 -10.96
N GLY A 37 -3.05 10.44 -10.43
CA GLY A 37 -3.78 11.60 -9.93
C GLY A 37 -4.29 11.46 -8.49
N CYS A 38 -3.88 10.42 -7.76
CA CYS A 38 -4.23 10.28 -6.35
C CYS A 38 -3.39 11.23 -5.49
N ARG A 39 -3.99 11.75 -4.42
CA ARG A 39 -3.31 12.66 -3.50
C ARG A 39 -2.74 11.88 -2.32
N ILE A 40 -1.49 12.17 -1.96
CA ILE A 40 -0.86 11.65 -0.74
C ILE A 40 -0.88 12.79 0.30
N PRO A 41 -1.75 12.73 1.33
CA PRO A 41 -1.98 13.86 2.24
C PRO A 41 -0.80 14.15 3.18
N PHE A 42 0.08 13.18 3.44
CA PHE A 42 1.23 13.32 4.32
C PHE A 42 2.53 13.36 3.52
N ALA A 43 3.36 14.37 3.77
CA ALA A 43 4.67 14.53 3.15
C ALA A 43 5.83 13.91 3.95
N SER A 44 5.57 13.48 5.18
CA SER A 44 6.58 12.87 6.05
C SER A 44 7.09 11.54 5.47
N PRO A 45 8.36 11.16 5.75
CA PRO A 45 8.88 9.84 5.41
C PRO A 45 8.00 8.74 5.99
N THR A 46 7.77 7.68 5.22
CA THR A 46 7.11 6.48 5.72
C THR A 46 7.90 5.24 5.36
N PHE A 47 7.59 4.13 6.02
CA PHE A 47 8.20 2.84 5.74
C PHE A 47 7.43 2.12 4.62
N ASN A 48 6.64 1.11 5.00
CA ASN A 48 5.84 0.30 4.09
C ASN A 48 4.35 0.65 4.08
N GLU A 49 3.94 1.53 5.01
CA GLU A 49 2.58 2.01 5.15
C GLU A 49 2.46 3.49 4.81
N PHE A 50 1.35 3.87 4.18
CA PHE A 50 1.06 5.25 3.85
C PHE A 50 -0.42 5.48 3.53
N VAL A 51 -0.88 6.71 3.74
CA VAL A 51 -2.27 7.10 3.45
C VAL A 51 -2.35 7.71 2.06
N VAL A 52 -3.46 7.41 1.38
CA VAL A 52 -3.81 7.95 0.06
C VAL A 52 -5.24 8.49 0.15
N GLU A 53 -5.44 9.71 -0.32
CA GLU A 53 -6.77 10.28 -0.55
C GLU A 53 -7.25 9.79 -1.91
N MET A 54 -8.29 8.97 -1.87
CA MET A 54 -8.85 8.31 -3.04
C MET A 54 -9.93 9.16 -3.73
N PRO A 55 -10.09 9.00 -5.07
CA PRO A 55 -11.16 9.68 -5.79
C PRO A 55 -12.55 9.18 -5.34
N GLN A 56 -13.58 9.97 -5.60
CA GLN A 56 -14.96 9.65 -5.15
C GLN A 56 -15.49 8.32 -5.70
N VAL A 57 -15.06 7.93 -6.90
CA VAL A 57 -15.46 6.68 -7.55
C VAL A 57 -14.80 5.43 -6.95
N PHE A 58 -13.82 5.61 -6.06
CA PHE A 58 -12.99 4.51 -5.56
C PHE A 58 -13.78 3.42 -4.83
N GLU A 59 -14.88 3.73 -4.15
CA GLU A 59 -15.69 2.69 -3.48
C GLU A 59 -16.21 1.63 -4.47
N LYS A 60 -16.55 2.02 -5.71
CA LYS A 60 -16.97 1.08 -6.76
C LYS A 60 -15.79 0.26 -7.26
N THR A 61 -14.63 0.90 -7.47
CA THR A 61 -13.38 0.22 -7.85
C THR A 61 -12.94 -0.75 -6.76
N PHE A 62 -13.09 -0.38 -5.49
CA PHE A 62 -12.75 -1.22 -4.34
C PHE A 62 -13.60 -2.49 -4.31
N ALA A 63 -14.90 -2.39 -4.56
CA ALA A 63 -15.77 -3.57 -4.68
C ALA A 63 -15.32 -4.52 -5.81
N ARG A 64 -14.97 -3.98 -6.99
CA ARG A 64 -14.39 -4.77 -8.11
C ARG A 64 -13.05 -5.42 -7.75
N LEU A 65 -12.19 -4.71 -7.02
CA LEU A 65 -10.91 -5.24 -6.57
C LEU A 65 -11.09 -6.38 -5.56
N LEU A 66 -12.09 -6.27 -4.67
CA LEU A 66 -12.44 -7.36 -3.75
C LEU A 66 -12.91 -8.62 -4.47
N GLU A 67 -13.68 -8.51 -5.56
CA GLU A 67 -14.05 -9.66 -6.41
C GLU A 67 -12.81 -10.34 -7.01
N LYS A 68 -11.76 -9.57 -7.32
CA LYS A 68 -10.45 -10.05 -7.77
C LYS A 68 -9.54 -10.51 -6.62
N LYS A 69 -10.04 -10.58 -5.38
CA LYS A 69 -9.30 -10.91 -4.15
C LYS A 69 -8.16 -9.93 -3.82
N ILE A 70 -8.29 -8.68 -4.26
CA ILE A 70 -7.35 -7.59 -3.98
C ILE A 70 -7.98 -6.64 -2.96
N VAL A 71 -7.38 -6.55 -1.78
CA VAL A 71 -7.79 -5.58 -0.75
C VAL A 71 -6.95 -4.32 -0.88
N ALA A 72 -7.53 -3.29 -1.49
CA ALA A 72 -6.85 -2.02 -1.78
C ALA A 72 -6.89 -1.05 -0.59
N GLY A 73 -6.18 -1.42 0.47
CA GLY A 73 -6.03 -0.61 1.68
C GLY A 73 -7.25 -0.61 2.61
N LEU A 74 -7.08 0.02 3.76
CA LEU A 74 -8.08 0.16 4.82
C LEU A 74 -8.66 1.59 4.82
N SER A 75 -9.98 1.72 4.80
CA SER A 75 -10.63 3.03 4.96
C SER A 75 -10.40 3.58 6.36
N LEU A 76 -9.83 4.78 6.45
CA LEU A 76 -9.61 5.48 7.73
C LEU A 76 -10.75 6.45 8.09
N LYS A 77 -11.79 6.55 7.26
CA LYS A 77 -12.89 7.51 7.42
C LYS A 77 -13.57 7.43 8.79
N THR A 78 -13.73 6.23 9.34
CA THR A 78 -14.38 6.02 10.66
C THR A 78 -13.52 6.51 11.82
N TYR A 79 -12.20 6.48 11.66
CA TYR A 79 -11.24 6.88 12.70
C TYR A 79 -10.89 8.38 12.60
N TYR A 80 -10.88 8.92 11.38
CA TYR A 80 -10.48 10.29 11.07
C TYR A 80 -11.46 10.94 10.08
N PRO A 81 -12.63 11.41 10.55
CA PRO A 81 -13.67 12.00 9.70
C PRO A 81 -13.25 13.31 9.02
N GLU A 82 -12.22 13.99 9.52
CA GLU A 82 -11.63 15.19 8.94
C GLU A 82 -10.86 14.93 7.64
N LEU A 83 -10.42 13.69 7.42
CA LEU A 83 -9.70 13.30 6.22
C LEU A 83 -10.70 12.97 5.09
N LYS A 84 -10.43 13.49 3.89
CA LYS A 84 -11.26 13.23 2.71
C LYS A 84 -10.88 11.87 2.10
N ARG A 85 -11.78 10.89 2.22
CA ARG A 85 -11.63 9.54 1.64
C ARG A 85 -10.24 8.92 1.86
N PRO A 86 -9.75 8.85 3.11
CA PRO A 86 -8.43 8.33 3.41
C PRO A 86 -8.42 6.80 3.35
N TYR A 87 -7.46 6.24 2.61
CA TYR A 87 -7.17 4.82 2.60
C TYR A 87 -5.73 4.58 3.01
N LEU A 88 -5.52 3.71 4.02
CA LEU A 88 -4.21 3.26 4.47
C LEU A 88 -3.77 2.06 3.66
N PHE A 89 -2.65 2.18 2.97
CA PHE A 89 -2.00 1.10 2.23
C PHE A 89 -0.86 0.52 3.05
N CYS A 90 -0.66 -0.79 2.91
CA CYS A 90 0.47 -1.53 3.48
C CYS A 90 1.07 -2.42 2.39
N VAL A 91 2.34 -2.22 2.06
CA VAL A 91 3.04 -2.93 0.98
C VAL A 91 4.17 -3.77 1.56
N THR A 92 3.98 -5.08 1.59
CA THR A 92 4.94 -6.04 2.14
C THR A 92 5.70 -6.77 1.05
N GLU A 93 6.69 -7.57 1.45
CA GLU A 93 7.55 -8.34 0.56
C GLU A 93 6.76 -9.34 -0.29
N THR A 94 5.60 -9.76 0.21
CA THR A 94 4.66 -10.68 -0.43
C THR A 94 3.90 -10.06 -1.60
N LYS A 95 3.95 -8.73 -1.80
CA LYS A 95 3.28 -8.04 -2.90
C LYS A 95 4.17 -7.99 -4.12
N SER A 96 3.66 -8.45 -5.25
CA SER A 96 4.36 -8.41 -6.53
C SER A 96 4.21 -7.04 -7.18
N LYS A 97 5.07 -6.74 -8.16
CA LYS A 97 4.96 -5.50 -8.93
C LYS A 97 3.70 -5.51 -9.79
N GLU A 98 3.37 -6.68 -10.32
CA GLU A 98 2.19 -6.94 -11.14
C GLU A 98 0.90 -6.65 -10.38
N ASP A 99 0.81 -7.03 -9.09
CA ASP A 99 -0.35 -6.72 -8.24
C ASP A 99 -0.51 -5.20 -8.06
N MET A 100 0.61 -4.49 -7.83
CA MET A 100 0.61 -3.04 -7.65
C MET A 100 0.21 -2.32 -8.95
N ASP A 101 0.72 -2.78 -10.10
CA ASP A 101 0.40 -2.21 -11.40
C ASP A 101 -1.05 -2.51 -11.79
N LEU A 102 -1.57 -3.70 -11.50
CA LEU A 102 -2.97 -4.05 -11.69
C LEU A 102 -3.89 -3.14 -10.85
N LEU A 103 -3.55 -2.91 -9.57
CA LEU A 103 -4.30 -2.00 -8.72
C LEU A 103 -4.34 -0.58 -9.30
N VAL A 104 -3.21 -0.07 -9.77
CA VAL A 104 -3.12 1.27 -10.39
C VAL A 104 -3.92 1.34 -11.69
N LYS A 105 -3.90 0.27 -12.49
CA LYS A 105 -4.67 0.19 -13.74
C LYS A 105 -6.19 0.20 -13.48
N GLU A 106 -6.66 -0.55 -12.49
CA GLU A 106 -8.08 -0.60 -12.13
C GLU A 106 -8.57 0.74 -11.55
N LEU A 107 -7.69 1.54 -10.95
CA LEU A 107 -7.99 2.91 -10.52
C LEU A 107 -8.25 3.86 -11.70
N GLN A 108 -7.66 3.58 -12.86
CA GLN A 108 -7.80 4.39 -14.08
C GLN A 108 -8.93 3.91 -15.01
N SER A 109 -9.56 2.77 -14.71
CA SER A 109 -10.57 2.09 -15.56
C SER A 109 -12.00 2.25 -15.05
#